data_AF-A0A6N8UCL2-F1
#
_entry.id   AF-A0A6N8UCL2-F1
#
_cell.length_a   1.000
_cell.length_b   1.000
_cell.length_c   1.000
_cell.angle_alpha   90.00
_cell.angle_beta   90.00
_cell.angle_gamma   90.00
#
_symmetry.space_group_name_H-M   'P 1'
#
loop_
_entity.id
_entity.type
_entity.pdbx_description
1 polymer ?
#
loop_
_entity_poly.entity_id
_entity_poly.type
_entity_poly.pdbx_seq_one_letter_code
_entity_poly.pdbx_strand_id
1 'polypeptide(L)'
;MKAIASLNRKLFIDEQRFGPYAMWHHQHHFETISDKQVKMNDIVSYKLPLGFIGNLVAGKMIKKRVHDIFAYRTKKINERF
;
A
#
# COMPACT_ATOMS: atom_id res chain seq x y z
N MET A 1 2.58 13.55 1.00
CA MET A 1 3.00 12.35 0.24
C MET A 1 3.58 12.78 -1.09
N LYS A 2 4.42 11.96 -1.72
CA LYS A 2 4.88 12.11 -3.10
C LYS A 2 4.26 10.97 -3.90
N ALA A 3 3.71 11.28 -5.06
CA ALA A 3 3.10 10.32 -5.96
C ALA A 3 3.89 10.27 -7.27
N ILE A 4 4.14 9.07 -7.79
CA ILE A 4 4.87 8.83 -9.03
C ILE A 4 4.05 7.84 -9.86
N ALA A 5 3.69 8.20 -11.08
CA ALA A 5 2.97 7.32 -12.00
C ALA A 5 3.83 7.00 -13.22
N SER A 6 3.74 5.78 -13.74
CA SER A 6 4.37 5.42 -15.00
C SER A 6 3.57 5.98 -16.18
N LEU A 7 4.27 6.36 -17.27
CA LEU A 7 3.65 6.90 -18.49
C LEU A 7 2.63 5.94 -19.11
N ASN A 8 2.82 4.63 -18.94
CA ASN A 8 1.96 3.57 -19.47
C ASN A 8 0.87 3.11 -18.49
N ARG A 9 0.66 3.80 -17.36
CA ARG A 9 -0.35 3.48 -16.32
C ARG A 9 -0.24 2.08 -15.70
N LYS A 10 0.89 1.37 -15.89
CA LYS A 10 1.14 0.05 -15.28
C LYS A 10 1.58 0.13 -13.83
N LEU A 11 2.07 1.28 -13.38
CA LEU A 11 2.64 1.44 -12.05
C LEU A 11 2.27 2.82 -11.47
N PHE A 12 1.81 2.81 -10.24
CA PHE A 12 1.68 4.00 -9.42
C PHE A 12 2.37 3.76 -8.08
N ILE A 13 3.12 4.73 -7.59
CA ILE A 13 3.84 4.64 -6.32
C ILE A 13 3.46 5.85 -5.47
N ASP A 14 3.08 5.59 -4.23
CA ASP A 14 2.92 6.60 -3.20
C ASP A 14 3.95 6.44 -2.08
N GLU A 15 4.62 7.55 -1.79
CA GLU A 15 5.66 7.63 -0.77
C GLU A 15 5.31 8.70 0.26
N GLN A 16 5.52 8.39 1.54
CA GLN A 16 5.35 9.38 2.60
C GLN A 16 6.60 10.23 2.74
N ARG A 17 6.47 11.56 2.60
CA ARG A 17 7.55 12.52 2.91
C ARG A 17 7.62 12.90 4.39
N PHE A 18 6.45 13.10 4.99
CA PHE A 18 6.28 13.41 6.41
C PHE A 18 5.03 12.68 6.91
N GLY A 19 5.10 12.08 8.10
CA GLY A 19 3.98 11.36 8.71
C GLY A 19 4.40 10.35 9.77
N PRO A 20 3.46 9.52 10.27
CA PRO A 20 3.67 8.68 11.44
C PRO A 20 4.63 7.51 11.21
N TYR A 21 4.79 7.07 9.95
CA TYR A 21 5.78 6.07 9.58
C TYR A 21 7.16 6.69 9.36
N ALA A 22 8.23 6.00 9.77
CA ALA A 22 9.59 6.41 9.40
C ALA A 22 9.86 6.24 7.90
N MET A 23 9.16 5.29 7.27
CA MET A 23 9.13 5.11 5.82
C MET A 23 7.80 4.49 5.44
N TRP A 24 7.24 4.95 4.33
CA TRP A 24 6.12 4.31 3.66
C TRP A 24 6.37 4.40 2.16
N HIS A 25 6.33 3.24 1.51
CA HIS A 25 6.50 3.08 0.09
C HIS A 25 5.50 2.04 -0.38
N HIS A 26 4.49 2.50 -1.11
CA HIS A 26 3.39 1.66 -1.56
C HIS A 26 3.31 1.70 -3.07
N GLN A 27 3.39 0.53 -3.68
CA GLN A 27 3.38 0.35 -5.12
C GLN A 27 2.07 -0.31 -5.52
N HIS A 28 1.46 0.22 -6.57
CA HIS A 28 0.25 -0.29 -7.20
C HIS A 28 0.65 -0.72 -8.61
N HIS A 29 0.64 -2.02 -8.85
CA HIS A 29 0.93 -2.60 -10.16
C HIS A 29 -0.37 -2.98 -10.85
N PHE A 30 -0.56 -2.53 -12.09
CA PHE A 30 -1.77 -2.78 -12.87
C PHE A 30 -1.44 -3.65 -14.09
N GLU A 31 -2.16 -4.74 -14.21
CA GLU A 31 -2.07 -5.70 -15.30
C GLU A 31 -3.43 -5.85 -15.96
N THR A 32 -3.52 -5.51 -17.25
CA THR A 32 -4.74 -5.73 -18.03
C THR A 32 -4.94 -7.22 -18.26
N ILE A 33 -6.08 -7.75 -17.83
CA ILE A 33 -6.47 -9.15 -18.03
C ILE A 33 -7.39 -9.29 -19.25
N SER A 34 -8.27 -8.31 -19.48
CA SER A 34 -9.10 -8.18 -20.67
C SER A 34 -9.51 -6.71 -20.87
N ASP A 35 -10.24 -6.40 -21.95
CA ASP A 35 -10.72 -5.04 -22.24
C ASP A 35 -11.54 -4.41 -21.10
N LYS A 36 -12.13 -5.22 -20.22
CA LYS A 36 -12.96 -4.77 -19.10
C LYS A 36 -12.42 -5.15 -17.72
N GLN A 37 -11.28 -5.85 -17.64
CA GLN A 37 -10.74 -6.33 -16.37
C GLN A 37 -9.26 -5.97 -16.22
N VAL A 38 -8.93 -5.46 -15.04
CA VAL A 38 -7.56 -5.15 -14.62
C VAL A 38 -7.30 -5.84 -13.30
N LYS A 39 -6.18 -6.55 -13.21
CA LYS A 39 -5.64 -7.06 -11.95
C LYS A 39 -4.74 -5.99 -11.34
N MET A 40 -5.02 -5.64 -10.10
CA MET A 40 -4.20 -4.73 -9.30
C MET A 40 -3.45 -5.52 -8.24
N ASN A 41 -2.12 -5.40 -8.20
CA ASN A 41 -1.28 -5.97 -7.15
C ASN A 41 -0.65 -4.83 -6.34
N ASP A 42 -1.00 -4.75 -5.06
CA ASP A 42 -0.45 -3.76 -4.13
C ASP A 42 0.73 -4.34 -3.34
N ILE A 43 1.84 -3.63 -3.31
CA ILE A 43 3.03 -3.96 -2.51
C ILE A 43 3.28 -2.83 -1.53
N VAL A 44 3.08 -3.11 -0.24
CA VAL A 44 3.19 -2.11 0.83
C VAL A 44 4.44 -2.39 1.66
N SER A 45 5.40 -1.47 1.60
CA SER A 45 6.59 -1.48 2.45
C SER A 45 6.52 -0.32 3.43
N TYR A 46 6.70 -0.59 4.72
CA TYR A 46 6.70 0.46 5.73
C TYR A 46 7.70 0.17 6.85
N LYS A 47 8.13 1.24 7.52
CA LYS A 47 8.99 1.18 8.71
C LYS A 47 8.37 2.02 9.82
N LEU A 48 8.32 1.44 11.02
CA LEU A 48 7.88 2.16 12.21
C LEU A 48 8.96 3.14 12.71
N PRO A 49 8.56 4.28 13.31
CA PRO A 49 9.50 5.14 14.03
C PRO A 49 10.06 4.41 15.26
N LEU A 50 11.14 4.94 15.83
CA LEU A 50 11.79 4.41 17.04
C LEU A 50 12.41 3.00 16.89
N GLY A 51 12.59 2.52 15.65
CA GLY A 51 13.34 1.30 15.35
C GLY A 51 12.79 0.06 16.06
N PHE A 52 13.68 -0.66 16.76
CA PHE A 52 13.33 -1.89 17.47
C PHE A 52 12.25 -1.67 18.54
N ILE A 53 12.29 -0.56 19.28
CA ILE A 53 11.33 -0.25 20.35
C ILE A 53 9.92 -0.11 19.76
N GLY A 54 9.78 0.64 18.67
CA GLY A 54 8.50 0.79 17.97
C GLY A 54 7.95 -0.56 17.48
N ASN A 55 8.81 -1.43 16.96
CA ASN A 55 8.44 -2.77 16.53
C ASN A 55 7.98 -3.66 17.70
N LEU A 56 8.66 -3.62 18.84
CA LEU A 56 8.31 -4.43 20.01
C LEU A 56 6.95 -4.02 20.60
N VAL A 57 6.71 -2.72 20.76
CA VAL A 57 5.52 -2.19 21.43
C VAL A 57 4.29 -2.23 20.52
N ALA A 58 4.42 -1.83 19.26
CA ALA A 58 3.28 -1.62 18.37
C ALA A 58 3.35 -2.42 17.06
N GLY A 59 4.45 -3.10 16.75
CA GLY A 59 4.68 -3.76 15.47
C GLY A 59 3.60 -4.76 15.08
N LYS A 60 3.21 -5.66 15.98
CA LYS A 60 2.16 -6.65 15.71
C LYS A 60 0.79 -5.99 15.46
N MET A 61 0.44 -5.00 16.28
CA MET A 61 -0.83 -4.26 16.14
C MET A 61 -0.87 -3.49 14.82
N ILE A 62 0.20 -2.77 14.48
CA ILE A 62 0.25 -1.97 13.25
C ILE A 62 0.25 -2.89 12.02
N LYS A 63 0.98 -4.00 12.04
CA LYS A 63 0.93 -5.01 10.97
C LYS A 63 -0.48 -5.52 10.74
N LYS A 64 -1.22 -5.85 11.82
CA LYS A 64 -2.61 -6.27 11.70
C LYS A 64 -3.47 -5.15 11.10
N ARG A 65 -3.36 -3.91 11.58
CA ARG A 65 -4.13 -2.77 11.07
C ARG A 65 -3.87 -2.50 9.59
N VAL A 66 -2.60 -2.50 9.17
CA VAL A 66 -2.23 -2.34 7.76
C VAL A 66 -2.88 -3.44 6.93
N HIS A 67 -2.76 -4.70 7.34
CA HIS A 67 -3.42 -5.81 6.65
C HIS A 67 -4.94 -5.64 6.57
N ASP A 68 -5.61 -5.28 7.67
CA ASP A 68 -7.06 -5.09 7.71
C ASP A 68 -7.52 -3.98 6.74
N ILE A 69 -6.77 -2.88 6.63
CA ILE A 69 -7.04 -1.79 5.68
C ILE A 69 -7.01 -2.29 4.24
N PHE A 70 -5.97 -3.05 3.87
CA PHE A 70 -5.85 -3.57 2.51
C PHE A 70 -6.85 -4.69 2.21
N ALA A 71 -7.16 -5.55 3.17
CA ALA A 71 -8.23 -6.54 3.03
C ALA A 71 -9.58 -5.88 2.78
N TYR A 72 -9.90 -4.82 3.52
CA TYR A 72 -11.11 -4.03 3.29
C TYR A 72 -11.11 -3.35 1.92
N ARG A 73 -9.99 -2.75 1.52
CA ARG A 73 -9.82 -2.12 0.20
C ARG A 73 -10.08 -3.13 -0.93
N THR A 74 -9.46 -4.30 -0.88
CA THR A 74 -9.66 -5.37 -1.87
C THR A 74 -11.13 -5.75 -1.96
N LYS A 75 -11.79 -6.00 -0.83
CA LYS A 75 -13.22 -6.31 -0.80
C LYS A 75 -14.04 -5.20 -1.46
N LYS A 76 -13.80 -3.94 -1.11
CA LYS A 76 -14.58 -2.80 -1.63
C LYS A 76 -14.35 -2.49 -3.10
N ILE A 77 -13.14 -2.74 -3.61
CA ILE A 77 -12.85 -2.57 -5.04
C ILE A 77 -13.61 -3.63 -5.84
N ASN A 78 -13.54 -4.90 -5.42
CA ASN A 78 -14.25 -6.01 -6.09
C ASN A 78 -15.79 -5.90 -5.99
N GLU A 79 -16.33 -5.19 -4.98
CA GLU A 79 -17.76 -4.92 -4.89
C GLU A 79 -18.24 -3.82 -5.85
N ARG A 80 -17.34 -2.93 -6.31
CA ARG A 80 -17.69 -1.72 -7.08
C ARG A 80 -17.37 -1.80 -8.56
N PHE A 81 -16.44 -2.66 -8.95
CA PHE A 81 -15.93 -2.83 -10.31
C PHE A 81 -15.93 -4.30 -10.67
#